data_AF-A0A1F2Z143-F1
#
_entry.id   AF-A0A1F2Z143-F1
#
_cell.length_a   1.000
_cell.length_b   1.000
_cell.length_c   1.000
_cell.angle_alpha   90.00
_cell.angle_beta   90.00
_cell.angle_gamma   90.00
#
_symmetry.space_group_name_H-M   'P 1'
#
loop_
_entity.id
_entity.type
_entity.pdbx_description
1 polymer ?
#
loop_
_entity_poly.entity_id
_entity_poly.type
_entity_poly.pdbx_seq_one_letter_code
_entity_poly.pdbx_strand_id
1 'polypeptide(L)'
;MQQVKYPQRPGNKEAKQWEKLIVGLLQRLELPEDDKQKAIAEYNKLGKWIGEKLDVPEGGVTIIPQGSMRTQTTIKKPAGKFDIDIVVRLTDGAISKMDPENMFKTFGEALQGREGLTGIPRPKNRCWRLQYEGKPYYFDVTPAVPDATKSLGSSFRARDKDKGWTPTNPIDFAKWFCDHADQRFPFQQESIANDRAAKAAEIIPIPTKEIGLDDILRRTVQLIKLHRDNMYWFEEERAKELQPISIILVTLATHAYSEILRTRPFEFFSAIDVVQEVVAKMPDYISYDPSSGFPCVWNPKLLHQENFADKWHLENGARAKEFMRWHEQLEADISALLHQSSTDPAPEDIQKVFGSAGLKAWKESRPSNSGVFKSILTDENTQPARAVRVGSTTTLG
;
A
#
# COMPACT_ATOMS: atom_id res chain seq x y z
N MET A 1 25.12 16.97 -34.46
CA MET A 1 24.11 16.54 -33.48
C MET A 1 24.54 17.03 -32.11
N GLN A 2 23.74 17.89 -31.46
CA GLN A 2 24.02 18.28 -30.07
C GLN A 2 23.64 17.12 -29.14
N GLN A 3 24.56 16.72 -28.26
CA GLN A 3 24.21 15.82 -27.16
C GLN A 3 23.32 16.58 -26.19
N VAL A 4 22.08 16.13 -26.02
CA VAL A 4 21.19 16.60 -24.95
C VAL A 4 21.81 16.16 -23.62
N LYS A 5 22.43 17.09 -22.91
CA LYS A 5 22.90 16.85 -21.55
C LYS A 5 21.69 16.79 -20.61
N TYR A 6 21.27 15.58 -20.25
CA TYR A 6 20.42 15.40 -19.08
C TYR A 6 21.16 15.93 -17.83
N PRO A 7 20.48 16.67 -16.93
CA PRO A 7 21.09 17.10 -15.69
C PRO A 7 21.52 15.89 -14.85
N GLN A 8 22.68 15.99 -14.20
CA GLN A 8 23.16 14.97 -13.27
C GLN A 8 22.15 14.87 -12.12
N ARG A 9 21.46 13.73 -12.02
CA ARG A 9 20.50 13.44 -10.93
C ARG A 9 21.22 13.41 -9.57
N PRO A 10 20.52 13.71 -8.46
CA PRO A 10 21.10 13.80 -7.12
C PRO A 10 21.97 12.59 -6.78
N GLY A 11 23.13 12.86 -6.16
CA GLY A 11 24.13 11.83 -5.90
C GLY A 11 23.57 10.74 -4.98
N ASN A 12 23.89 9.48 -5.28
CA ASN A 12 23.48 8.21 -4.63
C ASN A 12 23.22 8.25 -3.10
N LYS A 13 23.88 9.13 -2.35
CA LYS A 13 23.64 9.38 -0.92
C LYS A 13 22.30 10.04 -0.59
N GLU A 14 21.86 11.03 -1.37
CA GLU A 14 20.62 11.80 -1.13
C GLU A 14 19.39 10.91 -1.37
N ALA A 15 19.36 10.18 -2.49
CA ALA A 15 18.32 9.19 -2.77
C ALA A 15 18.21 8.15 -1.63
N LYS A 16 19.34 7.64 -1.12
CA LYS A 16 19.36 6.71 0.03
C LYS A 16 18.90 7.31 1.37
N GLN A 17 19.04 8.63 1.57
CA GLN A 17 18.47 9.31 2.73
C GLN A 17 16.95 9.40 2.60
N TRP A 18 16.46 9.75 1.41
CA TRP A 18 15.04 9.76 1.08
C TRP A 18 14.39 8.38 1.22
N GLU A 19 14.98 7.33 0.67
CA GLU A 19 14.51 5.94 0.81
C GLU A 19 14.33 5.55 2.29
N LYS A 20 15.35 5.83 3.12
CA LYS A 20 15.30 5.54 4.56
C LYS A 20 14.23 6.34 5.28
N LEU A 21 14.08 7.64 4.95
CA LEU A 21 13.05 8.48 5.56
C LEU A 21 11.65 7.97 5.19
N ILE A 22 11.36 7.81 3.90
CA ILE A 22 10.05 7.40 3.40
C ILE A 22 9.66 6.05 4.02
N VAL A 23 10.55 5.06 3.99
CA VAL A 23 10.27 3.74 4.57
C VAL A 23 10.09 3.82 6.10
N GLY A 24 10.93 4.58 6.81
CA GLY A 24 10.79 4.79 8.25
C GLY A 24 9.54 5.58 8.67
N LEU A 25 8.92 6.34 7.76
CA LEU A 25 7.58 6.94 7.95
C LEU A 25 6.48 5.90 7.68
N LEU A 26 6.57 5.15 6.58
CA LEU A 26 5.57 4.15 6.21
C LEU A 26 5.49 2.98 7.20
N GLN A 27 6.62 2.50 7.73
CA GLN A 27 6.67 1.45 8.77
C GLN A 27 5.89 1.83 10.03
N ARG A 28 5.95 3.11 10.45
CA ARG A 28 5.18 3.60 11.62
C ARG A 28 3.67 3.66 11.38
N LEU A 29 3.24 3.52 10.12
CA LEU A 29 1.85 3.53 9.69
C LEU A 29 1.33 2.13 9.33
N GLU A 30 2.15 1.08 9.49
CA GLU A 30 1.72 -0.32 9.37
C GLU A 30 0.97 -0.81 10.62
N LEU A 31 0.20 -1.89 10.47
CA LEU A 31 -0.43 -2.56 11.61
C LEU A 31 0.67 -3.25 12.46
N PRO A 32 0.88 -2.88 13.73
CA PRO A 32 1.91 -3.50 14.56
C PRO A 32 1.71 -5.00 14.70
N GLU A 33 2.80 -5.78 14.74
CA GLU A 33 2.71 -7.25 14.73
C GLU A 33 1.87 -7.79 15.90
N ASP A 34 1.99 -7.22 17.10
CA ASP A 34 1.13 -7.52 18.25
C ASP A 34 -0.37 -7.37 17.95
N ASP A 35 -0.76 -6.29 17.26
CA ASP A 35 -2.16 -6.03 16.92
C ASP A 35 -2.63 -6.88 15.74
N LYS A 36 -1.74 -7.23 14.82
CA LYS A 36 -1.97 -8.24 13.77
C LYS A 36 -2.20 -9.63 14.37
N GLN A 37 -1.40 -10.06 15.35
CA GLN A 37 -1.61 -11.34 16.05
C GLN A 37 -2.93 -11.34 16.85
N LYS A 38 -3.28 -10.22 17.51
CA LYS A 38 -4.60 -10.04 18.13
C LYS A 38 -5.73 -10.11 17.09
N ALA A 39 -5.58 -9.49 15.92
CA ALA A 39 -6.58 -9.56 14.85
C ALA A 39 -6.76 -10.99 14.31
N ILE A 40 -5.67 -11.74 14.13
CA ILE A 40 -5.70 -13.16 13.74
C ILE A 40 -6.46 -14.00 14.77
N ALA A 41 -6.15 -13.84 16.05
CA ALA A 41 -6.86 -14.53 17.13
C ALA A 41 -8.36 -14.17 17.17
N GLU A 42 -8.73 -12.90 16.94
CA GLU A 42 -10.14 -12.48 16.95
C GLU A 42 -10.94 -12.95 15.73
N TYR A 43 -10.38 -12.96 14.52
CA TYR A 43 -11.11 -13.50 13.37
C TYR A 43 -11.28 -15.02 13.46
N ASN A 44 -10.31 -15.76 14.01
CA ASN A 44 -10.46 -17.19 14.22
C ASN A 44 -11.63 -17.52 15.18
N LYS A 45 -11.77 -16.75 16.27
CA LYS A 45 -12.94 -16.83 17.16
C LYS A 45 -14.25 -16.45 16.46
N LEU A 46 -14.21 -15.46 15.57
CA LEU A 46 -15.37 -15.05 14.77
C LEU A 46 -15.81 -16.17 13.81
N GLY A 47 -14.87 -16.90 13.19
CA GLY A 47 -15.19 -18.04 12.32
C GLY A 47 -15.91 -19.17 13.04
N LYS A 48 -15.41 -19.54 14.23
CA LYS A 48 -16.10 -20.53 15.08
C LYS A 48 -17.51 -20.07 15.44
N TRP A 49 -17.67 -18.83 15.88
CA TRP A 49 -18.98 -18.24 16.20
C TRP A 49 -19.95 -18.27 15.01
N ILE A 50 -19.47 -17.90 13.81
CA ILE A 50 -20.28 -17.94 12.58
C ILE A 50 -20.71 -19.37 12.25
N GLY A 51 -19.81 -20.35 12.38
CA GLY A 51 -20.14 -21.77 12.16
C GLY A 51 -21.24 -22.27 13.10
N GLU A 52 -21.07 -22.02 14.40
CA GLU A 52 -22.06 -22.34 15.45
C GLU A 52 -23.42 -21.67 15.20
N LYS A 53 -23.43 -20.40 14.78
CA LYS A 53 -24.67 -19.64 14.53
C LYS A 53 -25.40 -20.03 13.24
N LEU A 54 -24.71 -20.58 12.25
CA LEU A 54 -25.27 -20.94 10.94
C LEU A 54 -25.52 -22.44 10.77
N ASP A 55 -25.25 -23.25 11.81
CA ASP A 55 -25.27 -24.71 11.73
C ASP A 55 -24.40 -25.25 10.58
N VAL A 56 -23.21 -24.64 10.42
CA VAL A 56 -22.21 -25.05 9.42
C VAL A 56 -21.18 -25.93 10.13
N PRO A 57 -20.92 -27.16 9.64
CA PRO A 57 -20.03 -28.10 10.30
C PRO A 57 -18.59 -27.59 10.37
N GLU A 58 -17.80 -28.14 11.29
CA GLU A 58 -16.37 -27.87 11.38
C GLU A 58 -15.67 -28.20 10.05
N GLY A 59 -14.85 -27.27 9.55
CA GLY A 59 -14.27 -27.29 8.21
C GLY A 59 -15.13 -26.60 7.12
N GLY A 60 -16.45 -26.50 7.31
CA GLY A 60 -17.36 -25.82 6.37
C GLY A 60 -17.28 -24.29 6.40
N VAL A 61 -16.59 -23.72 7.40
CA VAL A 61 -16.23 -22.30 7.50
C VAL A 61 -14.73 -22.14 7.34
N THR A 62 -14.30 -21.44 6.28
CA THR A 62 -12.89 -21.08 6.08
C THR A 62 -12.73 -19.56 6.07
N ILE A 63 -11.91 -19.04 6.99
CA ILE A 63 -11.59 -17.60 7.06
C ILE A 63 -10.28 -17.29 6.34
N ILE A 64 -10.33 -16.27 5.48
CA ILE A 64 -9.19 -15.81 4.67
C ILE A 64 -9.03 -14.30 4.87
N PRO A 65 -7.90 -13.80 5.40
CA PRO A 65 -7.59 -12.38 5.34
C PRO A 65 -7.39 -11.97 3.87
N GLN A 66 -7.95 -10.82 3.50
CA GLN A 66 -7.90 -10.22 2.16
C GLN A 66 -7.19 -8.85 2.23
N GLY A 67 -7.04 -8.21 1.07
CA GLY A 67 -6.86 -6.77 0.98
C GLY A 67 -5.52 -6.35 1.54
N SER A 68 -5.51 -5.22 2.28
CA SER A 68 -4.26 -4.59 2.68
C SER A 68 -3.41 -5.42 3.66
N MET A 69 -4.02 -6.28 4.48
CA MET A 69 -3.28 -7.23 5.31
C MET A 69 -2.52 -8.25 4.46
N ARG A 70 -3.19 -8.83 3.46
CA ARG A 70 -2.61 -9.92 2.68
C ARG A 70 -1.61 -9.44 1.62
N THR A 71 -1.84 -8.27 1.03
CA THR A 71 -0.83 -7.61 0.18
C THR A 71 0.30 -6.98 1.00
N GLN A 72 0.26 -7.04 2.33
CA GLN A 72 1.20 -6.35 3.23
C GLN A 72 1.33 -4.86 2.86
N THR A 73 0.22 -4.18 2.65
CA THR A 73 0.17 -2.74 2.36
C THR A 73 -0.79 -2.03 3.31
N THR A 74 -0.94 -2.55 4.53
CA THR A 74 -1.69 -1.85 5.60
C THR A 74 -1.13 -0.46 5.78
N ILE A 75 -2.03 0.53 5.86
CA ILE A 75 -1.69 1.91 6.20
C ILE A 75 -2.74 2.43 7.18
N LYS A 76 -2.30 3.15 8.20
CA LYS A 76 -3.18 3.80 9.17
C LYS A 76 -3.68 5.13 8.60
N LYS A 77 -5.00 5.23 8.39
CA LYS A 77 -5.67 6.51 8.10
C LYS A 77 -5.46 7.48 9.26
N PRO A 78 -5.28 8.80 9.04
CA PRO A 78 -4.79 9.76 10.04
C PRO A 78 -5.26 9.56 11.50
N ALA A 79 -6.51 9.87 11.87
CA ALA A 79 -7.06 9.55 13.21
C ALA A 79 -7.92 8.26 13.20
N GLY A 80 -7.61 7.32 12.31
CA GLY A 80 -8.46 6.17 12.00
C GLY A 80 -8.00 4.83 12.59
N LYS A 81 -8.91 3.85 12.48
CA LYS A 81 -8.61 2.41 12.65
C LYS A 81 -8.07 1.81 11.34
N PHE A 82 -7.29 0.75 11.44
CA PHE A 82 -6.90 -0.09 10.30
C PHE A 82 -8.11 -0.82 9.71
N ASP A 83 -8.10 -0.95 8.38
CA ASP A 83 -9.08 -1.71 7.61
C ASP A 83 -8.57 -3.16 7.43
N ILE A 84 -9.30 -4.12 7.99
CA ILE A 84 -8.97 -5.54 7.92
C ILE A 84 -10.09 -6.25 7.14
N ASP A 85 -9.87 -6.40 5.83
CA ASP A 85 -10.74 -7.16 4.94
C ASP A 85 -10.62 -8.67 5.23
N ILE A 86 -11.75 -9.34 5.42
CA ILE A 86 -11.81 -10.78 5.68
C ILE A 86 -12.90 -11.41 4.81
N VAL A 87 -12.60 -12.54 4.17
CA VAL A 87 -13.59 -13.40 3.52
C VAL A 87 -13.89 -14.60 4.40
N VAL A 88 -15.18 -14.86 4.60
CA VAL A 88 -15.69 -16.06 5.26
C VAL A 88 -16.31 -16.94 4.19
N ARG A 89 -15.60 -18.00 3.80
CA ARG A 89 -16.10 -19.01 2.87
C ARG A 89 -16.99 -19.99 3.62
N LEU A 90 -18.21 -20.16 3.12
CA LEU A 90 -19.24 -21.04 3.66
C LEU A 90 -19.52 -22.12 2.61
N THR A 91 -18.86 -23.27 2.70
CA THR A 91 -18.97 -24.35 1.70
C THR A 91 -20.19 -25.24 1.89
N ASP A 92 -20.77 -25.23 3.10
CA ASP A 92 -21.76 -26.18 3.57
C ASP A 92 -22.97 -25.48 4.23
N GLY A 93 -23.88 -26.26 4.80
CA GLY A 93 -25.10 -25.77 5.44
C GLY A 93 -26.13 -25.18 4.46
N ALA A 94 -27.28 -24.77 4.98
CA ALA A 94 -28.36 -24.19 4.16
C ALA A 94 -27.94 -22.86 3.49
N ILE A 95 -27.10 -22.06 4.17
CA ILE A 95 -26.67 -20.75 3.70
C ILE A 95 -25.92 -20.77 2.36
N SER A 96 -25.17 -21.84 2.08
CA SER A 96 -24.45 -22.04 0.81
C SER A 96 -25.38 -22.12 -0.42
N LYS A 97 -26.67 -22.41 -0.20
CA LYS A 97 -27.69 -22.66 -1.24
C LYS A 97 -28.72 -21.52 -1.38
N MET A 98 -28.64 -20.49 -0.53
CA MET A 98 -29.54 -19.33 -0.56
C MET A 98 -29.26 -18.43 -1.78
N ASP A 99 -30.22 -17.57 -2.12
CA ASP A 99 -30.00 -16.42 -3.01
C ASP A 99 -29.11 -15.35 -2.32
N PRO A 100 -28.57 -14.35 -3.07
CA PRO A 100 -27.60 -13.40 -2.52
C PRO A 100 -28.11 -12.62 -1.31
N GLU A 101 -29.37 -12.18 -1.33
CA GLU A 101 -29.92 -11.29 -0.30
C GLU A 101 -30.25 -12.06 0.97
N ASN A 102 -30.89 -13.22 0.86
CA ASN A 102 -31.16 -14.07 2.02
C ASN A 102 -29.85 -14.59 2.63
N MET A 103 -28.86 -15.00 1.81
CA MET A 103 -27.52 -15.35 2.30
C MET A 103 -26.90 -14.19 3.09
N PHE A 104 -26.88 -12.98 2.51
CA PHE A 104 -26.25 -11.81 3.13
C PHE A 104 -26.96 -11.37 4.41
N LYS A 105 -28.29 -11.48 4.46
CA LYS A 105 -29.12 -11.20 5.65
C LYS A 105 -28.88 -12.22 6.76
N THR A 106 -29.00 -13.52 6.47
CA THR A 106 -28.76 -14.60 7.44
C THR A 106 -27.34 -14.57 8.00
N PHE A 107 -26.35 -14.25 7.16
CA PHE A 107 -24.99 -14.02 7.63
C PHE A 107 -24.90 -12.83 8.60
N GLY A 108 -25.57 -11.71 8.30
CA GLY A 108 -25.64 -10.54 9.19
C GLY A 108 -26.31 -10.83 10.54
N GLU A 109 -27.33 -11.69 10.56
CA GLU A 109 -27.98 -12.17 11.78
C GLU A 109 -27.03 -13.03 12.63
N ALA A 110 -26.21 -13.88 11.99
CA ALA A 110 -25.18 -14.68 12.68
C ALA A 110 -24.05 -13.85 13.29
N LEU A 111 -23.82 -12.61 12.84
CA LEU A 111 -22.84 -11.68 13.45
C LEU A 111 -23.33 -11.02 14.74
N GLN A 112 -24.62 -11.13 15.08
CA GLN A 112 -25.21 -10.52 16.29
C GLN A 112 -24.93 -11.34 17.55
N GLY A 113 -25.00 -10.71 18.72
CA GLY A 113 -24.81 -11.31 20.04
C GLY A 113 -23.39 -11.21 20.60
N ARG A 114 -22.53 -10.38 20.01
CA ARG A 114 -21.15 -10.06 20.49
C ARG A 114 -20.84 -8.55 20.45
N GLU A 115 -21.87 -7.70 20.40
CA GLU A 115 -21.79 -6.26 20.15
C GLU A 115 -20.91 -5.51 21.15
N GLY A 116 -20.83 -5.96 22.40
CA GLY A 116 -19.92 -5.40 23.42
C GLY A 116 -18.43 -5.49 23.06
N LEU A 117 -18.07 -6.36 22.11
CA LEU A 117 -16.74 -6.41 21.50
C LEU A 117 -16.79 -5.92 20.05
N THR A 118 -17.69 -6.45 19.22
CA THR A 118 -17.68 -6.22 17.77
C THR A 118 -18.24 -4.87 17.35
N GLY A 119 -18.96 -4.18 18.23
CA GLY A 119 -19.93 -3.15 17.85
C GLY A 119 -21.14 -3.75 17.13
N ILE A 120 -22.13 -2.91 16.81
CA ILE A 120 -23.31 -3.29 16.01
C ILE A 120 -22.86 -3.58 14.57
N PRO A 121 -23.13 -4.77 13.99
CA PRO A 121 -22.82 -5.06 12.59
C PRO A 121 -23.49 -4.08 11.64
N ARG A 122 -22.72 -3.49 10.71
CA ARG A 122 -23.25 -2.55 9.70
C ARG A 122 -23.10 -3.11 8.29
N PRO A 123 -24.19 -3.23 7.49
CA PRO A 123 -24.10 -3.75 6.14
C PRO A 123 -23.45 -2.72 5.20
N LYS A 124 -22.60 -3.20 4.30
CA LYS A 124 -22.05 -2.47 3.14
C LYS A 124 -22.48 -3.17 1.84
N ASN A 125 -21.83 -2.86 0.72
CA ASN A 125 -22.17 -3.45 -0.59
C ASN A 125 -22.01 -4.99 -0.60
N ARG A 126 -20.82 -5.47 -0.22
CA ARG A 126 -20.46 -6.91 -0.25
C ARG A 126 -20.16 -7.53 1.13
N CYS A 127 -19.99 -6.69 2.15
CA CYS A 127 -19.48 -7.09 3.47
C CYS A 127 -20.29 -6.48 4.62
N TRP A 128 -20.08 -7.01 5.81
CA TRP A 128 -20.54 -6.45 7.08
C TRP A 128 -19.36 -5.87 7.85
N ARG A 129 -19.47 -4.60 8.26
CA ARG A 129 -18.47 -3.95 9.11
C ARG A 129 -18.73 -4.25 10.58
N LEU A 130 -17.71 -4.77 11.25
CA LEU A 130 -17.63 -4.94 12.70
C LEU A 130 -16.59 -3.96 13.24
N GLN A 131 -17.00 -3.01 14.06
CA GLN A 131 -16.15 -1.90 14.52
C GLN A 131 -14.99 -2.34 15.42
N TYR A 132 -15.13 -3.44 16.17
CA TYR A 132 -14.19 -3.89 17.21
C TYR A 132 -13.81 -2.76 18.19
N GLU A 133 -14.65 -2.55 19.19
CA GLU A 133 -14.51 -1.41 20.10
C GLU A 133 -13.27 -1.54 20.99
N GLY A 134 -12.61 -0.40 21.24
CA GLY A 134 -11.30 -0.36 21.91
C GLY A 134 -10.13 -1.00 21.14
N LYS A 135 -10.32 -1.48 19.90
CA LYS A 135 -9.25 -1.99 19.03
C LYS A 135 -8.78 -0.94 18.01
N PRO A 136 -7.50 -0.99 17.57
CA PRO A 136 -6.99 -0.11 16.54
C PRO A 136 -7.42 -0.50 15.12
N TYR A 137 -8.26 -1.52 14.95
CA TYR A 137 -8.74 -2.06 13.68
C TYR A 137 -10.25 -2.32 13.73
N TYR A 138 -10.90 -2.33 12.57
CA TYR A 138 -12.24 -2.90 12.36
C TYR A 138 -12.15 -4.02 11.32
N PHE A 139 -13.13 -4.92 11.29
CA PHE A 139 -13.20 -6.00 10.29
C PHE A 139 -14.31 -5.71 9.27
N ASP A 140 -13.97 -5.76 7.97
CA ASP A 140 -14.96 -5.81 6.89
C ASP A 140 -15.11 -7.27 6.44
N VAL A 141 -16.20 -7.91 6.88
CA VAL A 141 -16.43 -9.34 6.78
C VAL A 141 -17.31 -9.67 5.58
N THR A 142 -16.73 -10.27 4.55
CA THR A 142 -17.39 -10.63 3.28
C THR A 142 -17.80 -12.11 3.32
N PRO A 143 -19.10 -12.46 3.36
CA PRO A 143 -19.52 -13.83 3.16
C PRO A 143 -19.37 -14.24 1.69
N ALA A 144 -18.83 -15.43 1.47
CA ALA A 144 -18.69 -16.03 0.14
C ALA A 144 -19.11 -17.50 0.14
N VAL A 145 -19.82 -17.93 -0.91
CA VAL A 145 -20.28 -19.32 -1.10
C VAL A 145 -19.66 -19.90 -2.37
N PRO A 146 -19.60 -21.24 -2.53
CA PRO A 146 -19.13 -21.86 -3.76
C PRO A 146 -19.82 -21.32 -5.01
N ASP A 147 -19.05 -21.03 -6.05
CA ASP A 147 -19.62 -20.62 -7.33
C ASP A 147 -19.95 -21.82 -8.22
N ALA A 148 -21.23 -22.20 -8.24
CA ALA A 148 -21.74 -23.31 -9.05
C ALA A 148 -21.56 -23.09 -10.57
N THR A 149 -21.43 -21.84 -11.05
CA THR A 149 -21.19 -21.58 -12.48
C THR A 149 -19.72 -21.73 -12.90
N LYS A 150 -18.80 -21.96 -11.94
CA LYS A 150 -17.35 -22.13 -12.17
C LYS A 150 -16.77 -21.03 -13.07
N SER A 151 -17.11 -19.78 -12.77
CA SER A 151 -16.63 -18.60 -13.49
C SER A 151 -15.11 -18.66 -13.66
N LEU A 152 -14.57 -18.39 -14.86
CA LEU A 152 -13.19 -18.71 -15.18
C LEU A 152 -12.22 -17.94 -14.26
N GLY A 153 -11.55 -18.67 -13.36
CA GLY A 153 -10.68 -18.08 -12.35
C GLY A 153 -11.36 -17.75 -11.02
N SER A 154 -12.59 -18.21 -10.73
CA SER A 154 -13.15 -18.19 -9.37
C SER A 154 -13.87 -19.48 -9.00
N SER A 155 -13.63 -19.98 -7.79
CA SER A 155 -14.41 -21.05 -7.16
C SER A 155 -15.48 -20.53 -6.19
N PHE A 156 -15.53 -19.22 -5.95
CA PHE A 156 -16.40 -18.59 -4.95
C PHE A 156 -17.08 -17.32 -5.50
N ARG A 157 -18.21 -16.98 -4.89
CA ARG A 157 -18.99 -15.77 -5.19
C ARG A 157 -19.46 -15.09 -3.91
N ALA A 158 -19.53 -13.77 -3.95
CA ALA A 158 -20.05 -12.92 -2.90
C ALA A 158 -21.29 -12.16 -3.39
N ARG A 159 -22.13 -11.72 -2.45
CA ARG A 159 -23.25 -10.82 -2.77
C ARG A 159 -22.72 -9.43 -3.07
N ASP A 160 -23.21 -8.82 -4.14
CA ASP A 160 -23.11 -7.40 -4.45
C ASP A 160 -24.54 -6.83 -4.48
N LYS A 161 -24.78 -5.71 -3.80
CA LYS A 161 -26.12 -5.14 -3.63
C LYS A 161 -26.78 -4.78 -4.96
N ASP A 162 -25.97 -4.36 -5.94
CA ASP A 162 -26.46 -3.83 -7.21
C ASP A 162 -26.49 -4.91 -8.29
N LYS A 163 -25.73 -6.00 -8.12
CA LYS A 163 -25.51 -7.05 -9.15
C LYS A 163 -25.92 -8.47 -8.73
N GLY A 164 -26.31 -8.70 -7.47
CA GLY A 164 -26.59 -10.04 -6.95
C GLY A 164 -25.31 -10.86 -6.76
N TRP A 165 -25.23 -12.05 -7.35
CA TRP A 165 -24.02 -12.88 -7.24
C TRP A 165 -22.88 -12.33 -8.12
N THR A 166 -21.72 -12.08 -7.52
CA THR A 166 -20.49 -11.70 -8.24
C THR A 166 -19.33 -12.65 -7.90
N PRO A 167 -18.53 -13.11 -8.88
CA PRO A 167 -17.38 -13.97 -8.61
C PRO A 167 -16.33 -13.22 -7.78
N THR A 168 -15.59 -13.93 -6.92
CA THR A 168 -14.56 -13.32 -6.09
C THR A 168 -13.31 -14.19 -5.96
N ASN A 169 -12.18 -13.69 -6.47
CA ASN A 169 -10.87 -14.35 -6.33
C ASN A 169 -9.82 -13.44 -5.63
N PRO A 170 -9.92 -13.31 -4.30
CA PRO A 170 -8.95 -12.55 -3.52
C PRO A 170 -7.65 -13.32 -3.23
N ILE A 171 -7.65 -14.65 -3.43
CA ILE A 171 -6.46 -15.48 -3.22
C ILE A 171 -5.45 -15.18 -4.32
N ASP A 172 -5.84 -15.38 -5.58
CA ASP A 172 -4.88 -15.29 -6.69
C ASP A 172 -4.56 -13.84 -7.04
N PHE A 173 -5.47 -12.89 -6.75
CA PHE A 173 -5.15 -11.46 -6.85
C PHE A 173 -4.02 -11.10 -5.87
N ALA A 174 -4.14 -11.50 -4.60
CA ALA A 174 -3.10 -11.22 -3.62
C ALA A 174 -1.80 -12.00 -3.91
N LYS A 175 -1.90 -13.22 -4.44
CA LYS A 175 -0.73 -13.96 -4.93
C LYS A 175 -0.04 -13.21 -6.08
N TRP A 176 -0.80 -12.79 -7.09
CA TRP A 176 -0.28 -11.99 -8.21
C TRP A 176 0.41 -10.72 -7.76
N PHE A 177 -0.17 -9.99 -6.80
CA PHE A 177 0.47 -8.82 -6.23
C PHE A 177 1.82 -9.18 -5.58
N CYS A 178 1.86 -10.20 -4.72
CA CYS A 178 3.10 -10.64 -4.08
C CYS A 178 4.15 -11.15 -5.08
N ASP A 179 3.74 -11.92 -6.09
CA ASP A 179 4.60 -12.44 -7.15
C ASP A 179 5.33 -11.33 -7.95
N HIS A 180 4.75 -10.12 -8.01
CA HIS A 180 5.39 -8.93 -8.59
C HIS A 180 6.18 -8.13 -7.54
N ALA A 181 5.64 -7.98 -6.33
CA ALA A 181 6.30 -7.27 -5.23
C ALA A 181 7.58 -7.95 -4.75
N ASP A 182 7.72 -9.27 -4.92
CA ASP A 182 8.94 -10.02 -4.57
C ASP A 182 10.02 -9.95 -5.67
N GLN A 183 9.74 -9.35 -6.83
CA GLN A 183 10.73 -9.12 -7.89
C GLN A 183 11.63 -7.91 -7.55
N ARG A 184 12.85 -7.87 -8.08
CA ARG A 184 13.87 -6.87 -7.76
C ARG A 184 14.57 -6.33 -9.00
N PHE A 185 14.78 -5.03 -9.03
CA PHE A 185 15.61 -4.37 -10.05
C PHE A 185 17.10 -4.76 -9.90
N PRO A 186 17.88 -4.78 -11.00
CA PRO A 186 19.32 -5.05 -10.97
C PRO A 186 20.10 -4.21 -9.95
N PHE A 187 19.82 -2.90 -9.82
CA PHE A 187 20.52 -2.02 -8.86
C PHE A 187 20.32 -2.43 -7.39
N GLN A 188 19.29 -3.23 -7.10
CA GLN A 188 19.05 -3.74 -5.75
C GLN A 188 19.91 -4.98 -5.43
N GLN A 189 20.49 -5.65 -6.44
CA GLN A 189 21.18 -6.92 -6.26
C GLN A 189 22.51 -6.79 -5.53
N GLU A 190 23.19 -5.63 -5.60
CA GLU A 190 24.37 -5.33 -4.78
C GLU A 190 24.06 -5.31 -3.28
N SER A 191 22.81 -5.03 -2.88
CA SER A 191 22.37 -5.07 -1.48
C SER A 191 22.06 -6.48 -0.96
N ILE A 192 21.87 -7.46 -1.85
CA ILE A 192 21.31 -8.79 -1.51
C ILE A 192 22.40 -9.78 -1.06
N ALA A 193 23.69 -9.45 -1.27
CA ALA A 193 24.82 -10.30 -0.86
C ALA A 193 24.89 -10.55 0.66
N ASN A 194 24.38 -9.64 1.49
CA ASN A 194 24.43 -9.76 2.96
C ASN A 194 23.24 -10.53 3.57
N ASP A 195 22.09 -10.60 2.90
CA ASP A 195 20.85 -11.15 3.47
C ASP A 195 20.60 -12.64 3.17
N ARG A 196 21.34 -13.22 2.21
CA ARG A 196 21.12 -14.60 1.75
C ARG A 196 21.49 -15.69 2.77
N ALA A 197 22.14 -15.35 3.87
CA ALA A 197 22.54 -16.31 4.91
C ALA A 197 21.37 -16.81 5.80
N ALA A 198 20.21 -16.15 5.78
CA ALA A 198 19.18 -16.31 6.82
C ALA A 198 17.90 -17.09 6.42
N LYS A 199 17.81 -17.65 5.20
CA LYS A 199 16.54 -18.22 4.67
C LYS A 199 16.64 -19.65 4.16
N ALA A 200 16.45 -20.60 5.09
CA ALA A 200 16.17 -22.00 4.78
C ALA A 200 15.14 -22.58 5.77
N ALA A 201 13.85 -22.42 5.48
CA ALA A 201 12.74 -23.27 5.94
C ALA A 201 11.41 -22.83 5.30
N GLU A 202 10.65 -23.76 4.72
CA GLU A 202 9.28 -23.53 4.24
C GLU A 202 8.26 -23.83 5.35
N ILE A 203 7.39 -22.86 5.66
CA ILE A 203 5.99 -23.07 6.06
C ILE A 203 5.19 -21.89 5.48
N ILE A 204 3.94 -22.08 5.06
CA ILE A 204 3.06 -21.00 4.57
C ILE A 204 2.04 -20.56 5.63
N PRO A 205 2.34 -19.55 6.45
CA PRO A 205 1.36 -18.64 7.03
C PRO A 205 1.29 -17.32 6.23
N ILE A 206 0.51 -16.34 6.73
CA ILE A 206 0.51 -14.95 6.25
C ILE A 206 1.96 -14.47 6.10
N PRO A 207 2.37 -13.80 5.01
CA PRO A 207 3.74 -13.32 4.89
C PRO A 207 4.09 -12.39 6.06
N THR A 208 5.00 -12.87 6.89
CA THR A 208 5.58 -12.20 8.07
C THR A 208 6.97 -11.63 7.77
N LYS A 209 7.46 -11.76 6.53
CA LYS A 209 8.66 -11.06 6.07
C LYS A 209 8.43 -9.56 6.29
N GLU A 210 9.24 -8.96 7.16
CA GLU A 210 9.30 -7.51 7.30
C GLU A 210 9.51 -6.89 5.92
N ILE A 211 8.69 -5.90 5.59
CA ILE A 211 8.78 -5.20 4.31
C ILE A 211 10.08 -4.39 4.37
N GLY A 212 11.13 -4.88 3.73
CA GLY A 212 12.42 -4.21 3.74
C GLY A 212 12.39 -2.87 3.01
N LEU A 213 13.52 -2.15 3.11
CA LEU A 213 13.80 -0.97 2.28
C LEU A 213 13.80 -1.30 0.78
N ASP A 214 13.96 -2.58 0.43
CA ASP A 214 14.06 -3.14 -0.92
C ASP A 214 12.72 -3.49 -1.58
N ASP A 215 11.60 -3.52 -0.84
CA ASP A 215 10.29 -3.87 -1.42
C ASP A 215 9.59 -2.66 -2.04
N ILE A 216 10.12 -2.21 -3.19
CA ILE A 216 9.73 -0.97 -3.85
C ILE A 216 8.22 -0.94 -4.10
N LEU A 217 7.61 -2.01 -4.64
CA LEU A 217 6.19 -2.01 -4.98
C LEU A 217 5.28 -1.85 -3.76
N ARG A 218 5.54 -2.55 -2.64
CA ARG A 218 4.73 -2.37 -1.42
C ARG A 218 4.88 -0.96 -0.85
N ARG A 219 6.10 -0.42 -0.87
CA ARG A 219 6.38 0.96 -0.42
C ARG A 219 5.69 2.00 -1.30
N THR A 220 5.71 1.86 -2.62
CA THR A 220 4.92 2.71 -3.54
C THR A 220 3.43 2.63 -3.24
N VAL A 221 2.86 1.41 -3.10
CA VAL A 221 1.43 1.25 -2.81
C VAL A 221 1.04 1.85 -1.45
N GLN A 222 1.86 1.73 -0.42
CA GLN A 222 1.63 2.39 0.86
C GLN A 222 1.69 3.93 0.73
N LEU A 223 2.68 4.47 0.00
CA LEU A 223 2.85 5.90 -0.23
C LEU A 223 1.63 6.52 -0.95
N ILE A 224 1.21 5.94 -2.08
CA ILE A 224 0.07 6.48 -2.84
C ILE A 224 -1.24 6.38 -2.05
N LYS A 225 -1.44 5.31 -1.27
CA LYS A 225 -2.60 5.18 -0.37
C LYS A 225 -2.57 6.22 0.75
N LEU A 226 -1.41 6.50 1.33
CA LEU A 226 -1.23 7.53 2.36
C LEU A 226 -1.53 8.93 1.80
N HIS A 227 -0.97 9.27 0.62
CA HIS A 227 -1.25 10.52 -0.07
C HIS A 227 -2.76 10.70 -0.31
N ARG A 228 -3.43 9.66 -0.84
CA ARG A 228 -4.88 9.61 -0.99
C ARG A 228 -5.60 9.84 0.34
N ASP A 229 -5.26 9.07 1.38
CA ASP A 229 -5.90 9.19 2.69
C ASP A 229 -5.71 10.57 3.35
N ASN A 230 -4.59 11.26 3.08
CA ASN A 230 -4.33 12.63 3.53
C ASN A 230 -5.15 13.66 2.75
N MET A 231 -5.17 13.58 1.41
CA MET A 231 -5.90 14.51 0.54
C MET A 231 -7.39 14.55 0.88
N TYR A 232 -8.02 13.39 1.12
CA TYR A 232 -9.46 13.31 1.43
C TYR A 232 -9.79 13.34 2.94
N TRP A 233 -8.82 13.59 3.83
CA TRP A 233 -9.07 13.49 5.27
C TRP A 233 -10.05 14.55 5.79
N PHE A 234 -9.80 15.82 5.43
CA PHE A 234 -10.62 16.97 5.83
C PHE A 234 -11.71 17.34 4.83
N GLU A 235 -11.79 16.62 3.70
CA GLU A 235 -12.79 16.84 2.66
C GLU A 235 -14.20 16.44 3.11
N GLU A 236 -15.22 16.95 2.42
CA GLU A 236 -16.62 16.59 2.69
C GLU A 236 -16.89 15.10 2.36
N GLU A 237 -17.88 14.50 3.01
CA GLU A 237 -18.25 13.08 2.79
C GLU A 237 -18.54 12.77 1.31
N ARG A 238 -19.10 13.73 0.58
CA ARG A 238 -19.35 13.58 -0.86
C ARG A 238 -18.08 13.47 -1.70
N ALA A 239 -17.02 14.21 -1.36
CA ALA A 239 -15.72 14.07 -2.03
C ALA A 239 -15.04 12.74 -1.63
N LYS A 240 -15.18 12.32 -0.37
CA LYS A 240 -14.73 11.01 0.10
C LYS A 240 -15.41 9.84 -0.60
N GLU A 241 -16.64 9.96 -1.10
CA GLU A 241 -17.31 8.93 -1.93
C GLU A 241 -16.71 8.78 -3.34
N LEU A 242 -15.99 9.80 -3.81
CA LEU A 242 -15.43 9.87 -5.17
C LEU A 242 -13.94 9.49 -5.22
N GLN A 243 -13.27 9.49 -4.06
CA GLN A 243 -11.83 9.19 -3.96
C GLN A 243 -11.44 7.86 -4.63
N PRO A 244 -10.24 7.77 -5.23
CA PRO A 244 -9.71 6.52 -5.77
C PRO A 244 -9.74 5.36 -4.78
N ILE A 245 -10.31 4.22 -5.17
CA ILE A 245 -10.36 3.03 -4.31
C ILE A 245 -9.03 2.26 -4.34
N SER A 246 -8.60 1.73 -3.20
CA SER A 246 -7.25 1.16 -3.05
C SER A 246 -6.97 -0.03 -3.97
N ILE A 247 -7.98 -0.79 -4.39
CA ILE A 247 -7.80 -1.91 -5.34
C ILE A 247 -7.39 -1.42 -6.74
N ILE A 248 -7.88 -0.26 -7.19
CA ILE A 248 -7.43 0.38 -8.44
C ILE A 248 -5.98 0.83 -8.29
N LEU A 249 -5.64 1.51 -7.17
CA LEU A 249 -4.28 1.99 -6.92
C LEU A 249 -3.25 0.84 -6.92
N VAL A 250 -3.56 -0.26 -6.22
CA VAL A 250 -2.75 -1.48 -6.19
C VAL A 250 -2.59 -2.06 -7.59
N THR A 251 -3.68 -2.16 -8.36
CA THR A 251 -3.68 -2.81 -9.68
C THR A 251 -2.84 -2.02 -10.68
N LEU A 252 -3.09 -0.71 -10.82
CA LEU A 252 -2.37 0.16 -11.76
C LEU A 252 -0.87 0.24 -11.42
N ALA A 253 -0.52 0.45 -10.14
CA ALA A 253 0.89 0.52 -9.71
C ALA A 253 1.64 -0.81 -9.93
N THR A 254 0.97 -1.96 -9.77
CA THR A 254 1.57 -3.28 -10.02
C THR A 254 1.81 -3.52 -11.50
N HIS A 255 0.88 -3.14 -12.38
CA HIS A 255 1.08 -3.23 -13.82
C HIS A 255 2.23 -2.32 -14.30
N ALA A 256 2.27 -1.07 -13.84
CA ALA A 256 3.37 -0.15 -14.13
C ALA A 256 4.72 -0.70 -13.67
N TYR A 257 4.83 -1.13 -12.41
CA TYR A 257 6.05 -1.74 -11.86
C TYR A 257 6.51 -2.97 -12.66
N SER A 258 5.58 -3.86 -12.99
CA SER A 258 5.86 -5.07 -13.77
C SER A 258 6.35 -4.77 -15.19
N GLU A 259 5.81 -3.74 -15.84
CA GLU A 259 6.22 -3.36 -17.18
C GLU A 259 7.61 -2.74 -17.17
N ILE A 260 7.84 -1.75 -16.30
CA ILE A 260 9.12 -1.05 -16.16
C ILE A 260 10.25 -2.04 -15.86
N LEU A 261 10.03 -2.98 -14.94
CA LEU A 261 11.02 -4.01 -14.61
C LEU A 261 11.27 -4.99 -15.77
N ARG A 262 10.27 -5.26 -16.61
CA ARG A 262 10.38 -6.16 -17.77
C ARG A 262 11.05 -5.52 -18.97
N THR A 263 10.82 -4.23 -19.21
CA THR A 263 11.28 -3.53 -20.44
C THR A 263 12.51 -2.67 -20.23
N ARG A 264 12.64 -2.04 -19.05
CA ARG A 264 13.68 -1.03 -18.74
C ARG A 264 14.43 -1.32 -17.44
N PRO A 265 14.79 -2.58 -17.09
CA PRO A 265 15.36 -2.93 -15.79
C PRO A 265 16.67 -2.21 -15.44
N PHE A 266 17.47 -1.81 -16.43
CA PHE A 266 18.78 -1.19 -16.23
C PHE A 266 18.78 0.35 -16.29
N GLU A 267 17.62 0.99 -16.44
CA GLU A 267 17.52 2.46 -16.54
C GLU A 267 17.39 3.18 -15.19
N PHE A 268 17.22 2.42 -14.09
CA PHE A 268 16.95 2.94 -12.75
C PHE A 268 18.14 2.69 -11.82
N PHE A 269 18.44 3.67 -10.97
CA PHE A 269 19.60 3.65 -10.07
C PHE A 269 19.24 3.83 -8.58
N SER A 270 17.97 4.11 -8.28
CA SER A 270 17.41 4.20 -6.94
C SER A 270 15.96 3.71 -6.90
N ALA A 271 15.46 3.36 -5.72
CA ALA A 271 14.04 3.05 -5.56
C ALA A 271 13.15 4.27 -5.81
N ILE A 272 13.66 5.47 -5.55
CA ILE A 272 12.98 6.75 -5.79
C ILE A 272 12.69 6.97 -7.28
N ASP A 273 13.67 6.72 -8.17
CA ASP A 273 13.45 6.81 -9.62
C ASP A 273 12.32 5.85 -10.07
N VAL A 274 12.28 4.64 -9.50
CA VAL A 274 11.23 3.64 -9.79
C VAL A 274 9.88 4.10 -9.25
N VAL A 275 9.80 4.67 -8.04
CA VAL A 275 8.54 5.21 -7.48
C VAL A 275 7.96 6.30 -8.39
N GLN A 276 8.79 7.25 -8.83
CA GLN A 276 8.36 8.32 -9.74
C GLN A 276 7.82 7.76 -11.06
N GLU A 277 8.55 6.84 -11.70
CA GLU A 277 8.15 6.24 -12.97
C GLU A 277 6.88 5.37 -12.84
N VAL A 278 6.75 4.61 -11.74
CA VAL A 278 5.55 3.79 -11.46
C VAL A 278 4.32 4.67 -11.32
N VAL A 279 4.41 5.77 -10.57
CA VAL A 279 3.31 6.74 -10.42
C VAL A 279 2.96 7.37 -11.77
N ALA A 280 3.97 7.80 -12.53
CA ALA A 280 3.78 8.40 -13.85
C ALA A 280 3.04 7.47 -14.84
N LYS A 281 3.33 6.16 -14.79
CA LYS A 281 2.70 5.16 -15.65
C LYS A 281 1.36 4.63 -15.16
N MET A 282 0.85 5.03 -13.99
CA MET A 282 -0.43 4.51 -13.49
C MET A 282 -1.62 4.71 -14.45
N PRO A 283 -1.79 5.87 -15.12
CA PRO A 283 -2.90 6.10 -16.05
C PRO A 283 -2.85 5.20 -17.31
N ASP A 284 -1.66 4.81 -17.78
CA ASP A 284 -1.48 3.99 -18.99
C ASP A 284 -2.16 2.61 -18.89
N TYR A 285 -2.45 2.15 -17.67
CA TYR A 285 -3.13 0.87 -17.40
C TYR A 285 -4.65 1.00 -17.21
N ILE A 286 -5.21 2.18 -17.47
CA ILE A 286 -6.65 2.38 -17.59
C ILE A 286 -7.04 2.05 -19.04
N SER A 287 -7.56 0.84 -19.24
CA SER A 287 -8.12 0.43 -20.53
C SER A 287 -9.51 1.04 -20.76
N TYR A 288 -10.05 0.91 -21.97
CA TYR A 288 -11.43 1.30 -22.28
C TYR A 288 -12.16 0.12 -22.90
N ASP A 289 -13.41 -0.10 -22.49
CA ASP A 289 -14.25 -1.15 -23.05
C ASP A 289 -14.58 -0.85 -24.52
N PRO A 290 -14.28 -1.75 -25.48
CA PRO A 290 -14.49 -1.45 -26.91
C PRO A 290 -15.95 -1.22 -27.33
N SER A 291 -16.92 -1.70 -26.54
CA SER A 291 -18.34 -1.60 -26.90
C SER A 291 -19.02 -0.33 -26.36
N SER A 292 -18.65 0.08 -25.15
CA SER A 292 -19.24 1.22 -24.42
C SER A 292 -18.34 2.45 -24.36
N GLY A 293 -17.04 2.30 -24.62
CA GLY A 293 -16.04 3.35 -24.44
C GLY A 293 -15.75 3.71 -22.98
N PHE A 294 -16.25 2.93 -22.02
CA PHE A 294 -16.09 3.24 -20.58
C PHE A 294 -14.75 2.77 -20.02
N PRO A 295 -14.15 3.52 -19.07
CA PRO A 295 -12.86 3.18 -18.47
C PRO A 295 -12.93 1.88 -17.66
N CYS A 296 -11.89 1.07 -17.81
CA CYS A 296 -11.80 -0.29 -17.31
C CYS A 296 -10.44 -0.56 -16.65
N VAL A 297 -10.49 -0.98 -15.38
CA VAL A 297 -9.34 -1.49 -14.62
C VAL A 297 -9.69 -2.92 -14.24
N TRP A 298 -9.28 -3.88 -15.07
CA TRP A 298 -9.64 -5.29 -14.93
C TRP A 298 -8.94 -5.94 -13.74
N ASN A 299 -9.65 -6.84 -13.05
CA ASN A 299 -9.01 -7.78 -12.13
C ASN A 299 -8.10 -8.74 -12.94
N PRO A 300 -6.78 -8.78 -12.71
CA PRO A 300 -5.84 -9.63 -13.46
C PRO A 300 -6.07 -11.14 -13.27
N LYS A 301 -6.97 -11.54 -12.37
CA LYS A 301 -7.40 -12.94 -12.15
C LYS A 301 -8.86 -13.21 -12.45
N LEU A 302 -9.62 -12.18 -12.82
CA LEU A 302 -10.99 -12.25 -13.33
C LEU A 302 -11.11 -11.33 -14.55
N LEU A 303 -10.19 -11.50 -15.50
CA LEU A 303 -10.13 -10.71 -16.74
C LEU A 303 -11.47 -10.82 -17.48
N HIS A 304 -11.98 -9.66 -17.93
CA HIS A 304 -13.28 -9.48 -18.57
C HIS A 304 -14.51 -9.89 -17.72
N GLN A 305 -14.32 -10.28 -16.46
CA GLN A 305 -15.40 -10.67 -15.53
C GLN A 305 -15.55 -9.69 -14.35
N GLU A 306 -14.46 -9.09 -13.86
CA GLU A 306 -14.51 -8.05 -12.84
C GLU A 306 -13.70 -6.82 -13.28
N ASN A 307 -14.40 -5.69 -13.46
CA ASN A 307 -13.82 -4.35 -13.64
C ASN A 307 -13.90 -3.60 -12.30
N PHE A 308 -12.77 -3.20 -11.73
CA PHE A 308 -12.72 -2.40 -10.50
C PHE A 308 -13.14 -0.94 -10.69
N ALA A 309 -13.11 -0.44 -11.94
CA ALA A 309 -13.60 0.87 -12.33
C ALA A 309 -15.06 0.84 -12.82
N ASP A 310 -15.84 -0.20 -12.48
CA ASP A 310 -17.23 -0.36 -12.92
C ASP A 310 -18.13 0.84 -12.60
N LYS A 311 -17.89 1.56 -11.50
CA LYS A 311 -18.62 2.78 -11.09
C LYS A 311 -18.05 4.10 -11.64
N TRP A 312 -17.05 4.06 -12.54
CA TRP A 312 -16.43 5.28 -13.09
C TRP A 312 -17.24 5.95 -14.19
N HIS A 313 -18.06 5.20 -14.93
CA HIS A 313 -18.96 5.78 -15.96
C HIS A 313 -20.17 6.51 -15.36
N LEU A 314 -20.49 6.24 -14.08
CA LEU A 314 -21.59 6.87 -13.35
C LEU A 314 -21.29 8.36 -13.10
N GLU A 315 -22.35 9.12 -12.80
CA GLU A 315 -22.24 10.51 -12.32
C GLU A 315 -21.41 11.41 -13.26
N ASN A 316 -21.56 11.22 -14.59
CA ASN A 316 -20.81 11.94 -15.63
C ASN A 316 -19.28 11.84 -15.44
N GLY A 317 -18.76 10.65 -15.12
CA GLY A 317 -17.33 10.41 -15.00
C GLY A 317 -16.70 10.92 -13.71
N ALA A 318 -17.49 11.27 -12.67
CA ALA A 318 -17.00 11.95 -11.47
C ALA A 318 -15.80 11.21 -10.81
N ARG A 319 -15.87 9.88 -10.67
CA ARG A 319 -14.78 9.07 -10.07
C ARG A 319 -13.53 8.98 -10.95
N ALA A 320 -13.68 9.00 -12.27
CA ALA A 320 -12.56 9.02 -13.20
C ALA A 320 -11.84 10.37 -13.18
N LYS A 321 -12.61 11.47 -13.17
CA LYS A 321 -12.09 12.85 -13.03
C LYS A 321 -11.37 13.04 -11.70
N GLU A 322 -11.96 12.56 -10.61
CA GLU A 322 -11.38 12.64 -9.28
C GLU A 322 -10.11 11.79 -9.13
N PHE A 323 -10.03 10.64 -9.83
CA PHE A 323 -8.78 9.88 -9.94
C PHE A 323 -7.68 10.69 -10.63
N MET A 324 -7.96 11.31 -11.79
CA MET A 324 -6.96 12.12 -12.49
C MET A 324 -6.52 13.32 -11.65
N ARG A 325 -7.45 14.04 -11.01
CA ARG A 325 -7.13 15.15 -10.08
C ARG A 325 -6.21 14.71 -8.94
N TRP A 326 -6.48 13.58 -8.30
CA TRP A 326 -5.64 13.03 -7.24
C TRP A 326 -4.26 12.58 -7.75
N HIS A 327 -4.21 12.00 -8.95
CA HIS A 327 -2.98 11.52 -9.58
C HIS A 327 -2.06 12.67 -10.01
N GLU A 328 -2.60 13.73 -10.62
CA GLU A 328 -1.87 14.97 -10.94
C GLU A 328 -1.28 15.61 -9.68
N GLN A 329 -2.04 15.68 -8.58
CA GLN A 329 -1.57 16.20 -7.30
C GLN A 329 -0.47 15.31 -6.68
N LEU A 330 -0.63 13.98 -6.75
CA LEU A 330 0.36 13.01 -6.29
C LEU A 330 1.69 13.15 -7.03
N GLU A 331 1.66 13.30 -8.36
CA GLU A 331 2.86 13.53 -9.16
C GLU A 331 3.54 14.85 -8.79
N ALA A 332 2.77 15.93 -8.66
CA ALA A 332 3.30 17.24 -8.29
C ALA A 332 3.97 17.21 -6.91
N ASP A 333 3.33 16.61 -5.90
CA ASP A 333 3.87 16.57 -4.54
C ASP A 333 5.06 15.59 -4.39
N ILE A 334 5.03 14.42 -5.05
CA ILE A 334 6.19 13.52 -5.11
C ILE A 334 7.35 14.19 -5.85
N SER A 335 7.08 14.89 -6.96
CA SER A 335 8.12 15.62 -7.70
C SER A 335 8.72 16.75 -6.86
N ALA A 336 7.89 17.56 -6.20
CA ALA A 336 8.33 18.67 -5.34
C ALA A 336 9.14 18.18 -4.13
N LEU A 337 8.76 17.05 -3.53
CA LEU A 337 9.48 16.43 -2.42
C LEU A 337 10.90 15.99 -2.84
N LEU A 338 11.04 15.43 -4.04
CA LEU A 338 12.26 14.75 -4.49
C LEU A 338 13.22 15.64 -5.31
N HIS A 339 12.72 16.73 -5.90
CA HIS A 339 13.56 17.71 -6.62
C HIS A 339 14.08 18.85 -5.74
N GLN A 340 13.79 18.83 -4.42
CA GLN A 340 14.46 19.72 -3.47
C GLN A 340 15.95 19.37 -3.37
N SER A 341 16.78 20.26 -3.91
CA SER A 341 18.25 20.18 -3.87
C SER A 341 18.86 20.51 -2.51
N SER A 342 18.02 20.74 -1.49
CA SER A 342 18.40 20.80 -0.08
C SER A 342 18.32 19.40 0.55
N THR A 343 19.32 19.06 1.37
CA THR A 343 19.30 17.89 2.29
C THR A 343 18.27 18.00 3.41
N ASP A 344 17.39 19.00 3.33
CA ASP A 344 16.37 19.33 4.30
C ASP A 344 15.10 19.76 3.56
N PRO A 345 14.05 18.90 3.52
CA PRO A 345 12.81 19.24 2.85
C PRO A 345 11.94 20.19 3.67
N ALA A 346 11.15 21.01 2.99
CA ALA A 346 10.20 21.89 3.64
C ALA A 346 9.20 21.08 4.51
N PRO A 347 8.96 21.49 5.77
CA PRO A 347 7.94 20.88 6.64
C PRO A 347 6.57 20.74 5.97
N GLU A 348 6.21 21.69 5.12
CA GLU A 348 4.96 21.78 4.39
C GLU A 348 4.83 20.62 3.38
N ASP A 349 5.90 20.28 2.65
CA ASP A 349 5.87 19.24 1.62
C ASP A 349 5.88 17.82 2.22
N ILE A 350 6.62 17.65 3.33
CA ILE A 350 6.50 16.43 4.17
C ILE A 350 5.05 16.28 4.67
N GLN A 351 4.40 17.37 5.06
CA GLN A 351 3.01 17.34 5.56
C GLN A 351 1.99 17.07 4.45
N LYS A 352 2.18 17.56 3.21
CA LYS A 352 1.30 17.21 2.08
C LYS A 352 1.33 15.70 1.82
N VAL A 353 2.52 15.13 1.67
CA VAL A 353 2.69 13.73 1.28
C VAL A 353 2.35 12.77 2.43
N PHE A 354 2.90 13.01 3.62
CA PHE A 354 2.82 12.07 4.76
C PHE A 354 1.88 12.51 5.89
N GLY A 355 1.21 13.66 5.76
CA GLY A 355 0.28 14.18 6.75
C GLY A 355 0.98 14.65 8.03
N SER A 356 0.18 15.10 9.00
CA SER A 356 0.70 15.59 10.29
C SER A 356 1.44 14.50 11.09
N ALA A 357 1.07 13.23 10.91
CA ALA A 357 1.76 12.09 11.53
C ALA A 357 3.16 11.90 10.93
N GLY A 358 3.29 11.98 9.60
CA GLY A 358 4.57 11.96 8.91
C GLY A 358 5.45 13.15 9.28
N LEU A 359 4.88 14.37 9.33
CA LEU A 359 5.60 15.56 9.76
C LEU A 359 6.14 15.43 11.19
N LYS A 360 5.33 14.89 12.11
CA LYS A 360 5.76 14.62 13.49
C LYS A 360 6.93 13.62 13.52
N ALA A 361 6.77 12.48 12.87
CA ALA A 361 7.80 11.44 12.83
C ALA A 361 9.09 11.87 12.10
N TRP A 362 8.99 12.76 11.12
CA TRP A 362 10.14 13.43 10.49
C TRP A 362 10.83 14.38 11.47
N LYS A 363 10.10 15.27 12.16
CA LYS A 363 10.65 16.14 13.21
C LYS A 363 11.36 15.35 14.32
N GLU A 364 10.79 14.22 14.72
CA GLU A 364 11.37 13.31 15.73
C GLU A 364 12.57 12.51 15.23
N SER A 365 12.71 12.30 13.91
CA SER A 365 13.88 11.61 13.32
C SER A 365 15.11 12.50 13.15
N ARG A 366 14.96 13.81 13.28
CA ARG A 366 16.07 14.76 13.20
C ARG A 366 16.83 14.78 14.53
N PRO A 367 18.18 14.90 14.51
CA PRO A 367 18.94 15.13 15.74
C PRO A 367 18.38 16.34 16.48
N SER A 368 18.07 16.16 17.77
CA SER A 368 17.69 17.27 18.63
C SER A 368 18.80 18.32 18.61
N ASN A 369 18.43 19.60 18.41
CA ASN A 369 19.37 20.72 18.53
C ASN A 369 19.79 20.94 20.00
N SER A 370 20.57 20.02 20.57
CA SER A 370 21.44 20.27 21.70
C SER A 370 22.75 20.86 21.15
N GLY A 371 23.02 22.12 21.50
CA GLY A 371 23.96 22.98 20.80
C GLY A 371 25.46 22.69 20.99
N VAL A 372 25.91 21.44 20.78
CA VAL A 372 27.31 21.03 20.97
C VAL A 372 28.08 20.95 19.64
N PHE A 373 27.42 20.70 18.50
CA PHE A 373 28.11 20.54 17.21
C PHE A 373 28.39 21.84 16.42
N LYS A 374 28.06 23.01 16.97
CA LYS A 374 28.29 24.30 16.28
C LYS A 374 29.72 24.86 16.44
N SER A 375 30.61 24.21 17.19
CA SER A 375 32.01 24.62 17.37
C SER A 375 33.04 23.76 16.64
N ILE A 376 32.64 22.86 15.74
CA ILE A 376 33.53 21.98 14.96
C ILE A 376 33.58 22.38 13.47
N LEU A 377 32.78 23.37 13.06
CA LEU A 377 32.71 23.86 11.67
C LEU A 377 33.01 25.37 11.55
N THR A 378 33.71 25.94 12.54
CA THR A 378 34.26 27.30 12.48
C THR A 378 35.73 27.30 12.87
N ASP A 379 36.56 26.68 12.03
CA ASP A 379 37.98 27.00 11.90
C ASP A 379 38.29 27.13 10.40
N GLU A 380 38.19 28.36 9.90
CA GLU A 380 38.75 28.71 8.59
C GLU A 380 40.25 29.00 8.72
N ASN A 381 40.98 28.82 7.61
CA ASN A 381 42.40 29.16 7.41
C ASN A 381 43.44 28.36 8.20
N THR A 382 43.97 27.33 7.54
CA THR A 382 45.43 27.25 7.37
C THR A 382 45.78 26.95 5.92
N GLN A 383 46.55 27.85 5.30
CA GLN A 383 46.96 27.76 3.89
C GLN A 383 47.98 26.63 3.65
N PRO A 384 48.07 26.07 2.44
CA PRO A 384 49.07 25.05 2.12
C PRO A 384 50.47 25.66 1.99
N ALA A 385 51.37 25.33 2.92
CA ALA A 385 52.76 25.76 2.86
C ALA A 385 53.54 24.98 1.79
N ARG A 386 54.07 25.68 0.76
CA ARG A 386 55.13 25.12 -0.09
C ARG A 386 56.03 26.18 -0.76
N ALA A 387 57.18 26.47 -0.15
CA ALA A 387 58.44 26.80 -0.82
C ALA A 387 59.60 26.78 0.19
N VAL A 388 60.69 26.07 -0.10
CA VAL A 388 61.94 26.08 0.69
C VAL A 388 63.14 26.18 -0.25
N ARG A 389 64.12 27.05 0.12
CA ARG A 389 65.39 27.49 -0.55
C ARG A 389 65.31 28.99 -0.92
N VAL A 390 66.27 29.90 -0.68
CA VAL A 390 67.63 29.95 -0.06
C VAL A 390 67.74 31.33 0.66
N GLY A 391 68.54 31.64 1.70
CA GLY A 391 69.50 30.90 2.54
C GLY A 391 70.49 31.87 3.24
N SER A 392 71.60 31.36 3.78
CA SER A 392 72.77 32.09 4.36
C SER A 392 72.54 33.28 5.32
N THR A 393 72.80 33.06 6.62
CA THR A 393 73.79 33.89 7.34
C THR A 393 74.50 33.09 8.44
N THR A 394 75.68 33.55 8.83
CA THR A 394 76.67 32.88 9.67
C THR A 394 76.59 33.18 11.17
N THR A 395 77.37 32.39 11.92
CA THR A 395 78.17 32.76 13.12
C THR A 395 77.54 32.82 14.53
N LEU A 396 78.24 32.07 15.41
CA LEU A 396 78.52 32.29 16.85
C LEU A 396 77.43 31.92 17.88
N GLY A 397 77.85 31.12 18.87
CA GLY A 397 77.06 30.57 19.98
C GLY A 397 77.56 29.19 20.36
#